data_AF-A0A8J1XSP1-F1
#
_entry.id   AF-A0A8J1XSP1-F1
#
_cell.length_a   1.000
_cell.length_b   1.000
_cell.length_c   1.000
_cell.angle_alpha   90.00
_cell.angle_beta   90.00
_cell.angle_gamma   90.00
#
_symmetry.space_group_name_H-M   'P 1'
#
loop_
_entity.id
_entity.type
_entity.pdbx_description
1 polymer ?
#
loop_
_entity_poly.entity_id
_entity_poly.type
_entity_poly.pdbx_seq_one_letter_code
_entity_poly.pdbx_strand_id
1 'polypeptide(L)'
;MKAEITNSLLLLITISMLFLATLAGDYKRVFGRYGYTECISGDLNVIIIIPHGGRLKPPDIPDRHNGCDYDKDKNECRWSHNCSVEKRDPENCAPVLSSDALTIDLAKRVANDLKVFLGKRPHVIISHLHRSKMDANRAIEEAAFNNTYAKAAWEDFHDYIGHAKASIHGRGILFDFHGQSHPEGWVELGYLYRHDILDAGNLNPNSSSIRSLAQYADVSFEELIRGKTSFGGILQEFSYKTIPSPNFPSPKGRKYYRGGYNTRRHGSRYGGLIDAIQIETPMILRHRETISRYAEDLARTIKKYLEIHYATKTTPKPMDFITVKMDLNSTNEVIADIVQASHSKASTSCLESSAYITFLGPTFTLSLYMHVFIVHSV
;
A
#
# COMPACT_ATOMS: atom_id res chain seq x y z
N MET A 1 -18.34 11.16 59.54
CA MET A 1 -19.37 11.01 58.47
C MET A 1 -19.27 12.01 57.31
N LYS A 2 -19.69 13.29 57.38
CA LYS A 2 -19.69 14.17 56.18
C LYS A 2 -18.29 14.40 55.54
N ALA A 3 -17.24 14.49 56.36
CA ALA A 3 -15.87 14.66 55.90
C ALA A 3 -15.24 13.36 55.31
N GLU A 4 -15.66 12.19 55.79
CA GLU A 4 -15.15 10.90 55.27
C GLU A 4 -15.79 10.53 53.94
N ILE A 5 -17.07 10.90 53.74
CA ILE A 5 -17.80 10.68 52.48
C ILE A 5 -17.22 11.58 51.38
N THR A 6 -16.83 12.82 51.70
CA THR A 6 -16.21 13.76 50.74
C THR A 6 -14.81 13.32 50.32
N ASN A 7 -13.99 12.82 51.26
CA ASN A 7 -12.66 12.27 50.94
C ASN A 7 -12.76 10.99 50.11
N SER A 8 -13.72 10.10 50.39
CA SER A 8 -13.94 8.87 49.63
C SER A 8 -14.43 9.16 48.20
N LEU A 9 -15.31 10.16 48.03
CA LEU A 9 -15.80 10.59 46.72
C LEU A 9 -14.70 11.25 45.88
N LEU A 10 -13.84 12.07 46.50
CA LEU A 10 -12.69 12.69 45.84
C LEU A 10 -11.64 11.64 45.42
N LEU A 11 -11.42 10.61 46.24
CA LEU A 11 -10.55 9.48 45.90
C LEU A 11 -11.10 8.64 44.73
N LEU A 12 -12.42 8.40 44.70
CA LEU A 12 -13.08 7.70 43.58
C LEU A 12 -13.03 8.52 42.27
N ILE A 13 -13.21 9.84 42.33
CA ILE A 13 -13.11 10.72 41.16
C ILE A 13 -11.66 10.78 40.65
N THR A 14 -10.67 10.87 41.54
CA THR A 14 -9.25 10.89 41.16
C THR A 14 -8.78 9.55 40.60
N ILE A 15 -9.22 8.41 41.17
CA ILE A 15 -8.95 7.08 40.61
C ILE A 15 -9.63 6.91 39.24
N SER A 16 -10.86 7.39 39.08
CA SER A 16 -11.58 7.39 37.77
C SER A 16 -10.86 8.25 36.72
N MET A 17 -10.39 9.44 37.09
CA MET A 17 -9.58 10.32 36.23
C MET A 17 -8.22 9.70 35.89
N LEU A 18 -7.55 9.03 36.84
CA LEU A 18 -6.32 8.30 36.59
C LEU A 18 -6.55 7.10 35.67
N PHE A 19 -7.67 6.38 35.83
CA PHE A 19 -8.04 5.25 34.99
C PHE A 19 -8.37 5.69 33.55
N LEU A 20 -9.06 6.83 33.40
CA LEU A 20 -9.29 7.49 32.11
C LEU A 20 -7.98 7.95 31.45
N ALA A 21 -7.04 8.49 32.22
CA ALA A 21 -5.72 8.89 31.73
C ALA A 21 -4.84 7.68 31.32
N THR A 22 -4.95 6.54 32.01
CA THR A 22 -4.25 5.30 31.61
C THR A 22 -4.87 4.59 30.41
N LEU A 23 -6.14 4.84 30.09
CA LEU A 23 -6.79 4.37 28.85
C LEU A 23 -6.49 5.29 27.64
N ALA A 24 -6.14 6.55 27.91
CA ALA A 24 -5.57 7.47 26.95
C ALA A 24 -4.04 7.29 26.89
N GLY A 25 -3.59 6.10 26.50
CA GLY A 25 -2.21 5.97 26.04
C GLY A 25 -2.04 6.87 24.81
N ASP A 26 -1.46 8.06 24.99
CA ASP A 26 -1.10 8.93 23.88
C ASP A 26 -0.15 8.15 22.98
N TYR A 27 -0.67 7.70 21.84
CA TYR A 27 0.09 6.93 20.86
C TYR A 27 1.35 7.70 20.47
N LYS A 28 2.48 7.00 20.43
CA LYS A 28 3.76 7.61 20.13
C LYS A 28 3.74 8.24 18.74
N ARG A 29 3.73 9.57 18.72
CA ARG A 29 3.91 10.41 17.55
C ARG A 29 5.39 10.71 17.39
N VAL A 30 5.97 10.36 16.25
CA VAL A 30 7.38 10.57 15.94
C VAL A 30 7.48 11.34 14.62
N PHE A 31 8.38 12.30 14.58
CA PHE A 31 8.70 13.04 13.37
C PHE A 31 10.06 12.59 12.81
N GLY A 32 10.17 12.60 11.48
CA GLY A 32 11.41 12.36 10.75
C GLY A 32 12.48 13.40 11.04
N ARG A 33 13.69 13.17 10.51
CA ARG A 33 14.92 13.96 10.76
C ARG A 33 14.71 15.47 10.66
N TYR A 34 13.87 15.91 9.72
CA TYR A 34 13.59 17.33 9.46
C TYR A 34 12.11 17.72 9.69
N GLY A 35 11.32 16.89 10.36
CA GLY A 35 9.90 17.19 10.63
C GLY A 35 8.96 17.08 9.42
N TYR A 36 9.46 16.65 8.26
CA TYR A 36 8.70 16.52 7.02
C TYR A 36 7.82 15.27 6.94
N THR A 37 8.14 14.25 7.74
CA THR A 37 7.42 12.99 7.81
C THR A 37 6.96 12.78 9.24
N GLU A 38 5.74 12.28 9.42
CA GLU A 38 5.15 11.96 10.72
C GLU A 38 4.69 10.50 10.74
N CYS A 39 4.99 9.81 11.84
CA CYS A 39 4.44 8.50 12.16
C CYS A 39 3.66 8.57 13.47
N ILE A 40 2.42 8.09 13.44
CA ILE A 40 1.60 7.83 14.62
C ILE A 40 1.52 6.31 14.74
N SER A 41 2.12 5.76 15.80
CA SER A 41 2.10 4.31 16.03
C SER A 41 0.69 3.83 16.38
N GLY A 42 0.29 2.68 15.86
CA GLY A 42 -0.97 2.01 16.18
C GLY A 42 -0.74 0.63 16.80
N ASP A 43 -1.84 -0.06 17.09
CA ASP A 43 -1.91 -1.41 17.65
C ASP A 43 -2.91 -2.32 16.91
N LEU A 44 -3.43 -1.83 15.77
CA LEU A 44 -4.23 -2.57 14.81
C LEU A 44 -3.35 -3.08 13.67
N ASN A 45 -3.70 -4.24 13.08
CA ASN A 45 -3.02 -4.79 11.89
C ASN A 45 -3.36 -4.03 10.59
N VAL A 46 -3.43 -2.70 10.68
CA VAL A 46 -3.73 -1.76 9.61
C VAL A 46 -2.70 -0.64 9.61
N ILE A 47 -2.20 -0.32 8.42
CA ILE A 47 -1.33 0.83 8.18
C ILE A 47 -2.07 1.77 7.22
N ILE A 48 -2.17 3.05 7.52
CA ILE A 48 -2.69 4.07 6.62
C ILE A 48 -1.53 5.01 6.27
N ILE A 49 -1.27 5.19 4.97
CA ILE A 49 -0.22 6.09 4.49
C ILE A 49 -0.81 7.21 3.65
N ILE A 50 -0.24 8.40 3.77
CA ILE A 50 -0.69 9.62 3.09
C ILE A 50 0.53 10.30 2.45
N PRO A 51 0.91 9.91 1.22
CA PRO A 51 2.12 10.41 0.58
C PRO A 51 1.97 11.84 0.03
N HIS A 52 0.75 12.30 -0.28
CA HIS A 52 0.52 13.51 -1.09
C HIS A 52 -0.40 14.58 -0.46
N GLY A 53 -0.82 14.40 0.79
CA GLY A 53 -1.71 15.37 1.47
C GLY A 53 -1.00 16.59 2.06
N GLY A 54 0.34 16.57 2.09
CA GLY A 54 1.18 17.62 2.64
C GLY A 54 1.12 18.94 1.87
N ARG A 55 1.45 20.04 2.57
CA ARG A 55 1.45 21.41 2.03
C ARG A 55 2.78 22.15 2.21
N LEU A 56 3.74 21.55 2.93
CA LEU A 56 5.02 22.20 3.22
C LEU A 56 5.82 22.38 1.93
N LYS A 57 6.30 23.60 1.71
CA LYS A 57 7.17 23.99 0.62
C LYS A 57 8.43 24.67 1.15
N PRO A 58 9.31 23.95 1.88
CA PRO A 58 10.52 24.54 2.42
C PRO A 58 11.41 25.09 1.28
N PRO A 59 12.12 26.21 1.49
CA PRO A 59 12.96 26.82 0.45
C PRO A 59 14.15 25.94 0.05
N ASP A 60 14.68 25.13 0.97
CA ASP A 60 15.84 24.25 0.73
C ASP A 60 15.52 23.02 -0.13
N ILE A 61 14.25 22.82 -0.48
CA ILE A 61 13.80 21.81 -1.44
C ILE A 61 13.19 22.55 -2.62
N PRO A 62 13.89 22.65 -3.78
CA PRO A 62 13.30 23.24 -4.98
C PRO A 62 12.09 22.44 -5.45
N ASP A 63 11.18 23.08 -6.21
CA ASP A 63 10.11 22.32 -6.86
C ASP A 63 10.69 21.41 -7.95
N ARG A 64 10.21 20.16 -8.00
CA ARG A 64 10.46 19.22 -9.09
C ARG A 64 9.93 19.79 -10.40
N HIS A 65 10.65 19.52 -11.48
CA HIS A 65 10.31 19.92 -12.85
C HIS A 65 10.53 18.73 -13.79
N ASN A 66 10.36 18.90 -15.10
CA ASN A 66 10.61 17.80 -16.05
C ASN A 66 12.06 17.26 -15.91
N GLY A 67 12.21 15.94 -16.01
CA GLY A 67 13.50 15.26 -15.89
C GLY A 67 14.48 15.70 -16.98
N CYS A 68 15.77 15.58 -16.69
CA CYS A 68 16.85 16.27 -17.38
C CYS A 68 17.47 15.56 -18.58
N ASP A 69 17.17 14.29 -18.82
CA ASP A 69 17.60 13.53 -19.99
C ASP A 69 16.77 12.24 -19.95
N TYR A 70 16.31 11.76 -21.11
CA TYR A 70 15.59 10.50 -21.26
C TYR A 70 16.49 9.48 -21.99
N ASP A 71 16.86 8.42 -21.29
CA ASP A 71 17.56 7.27 -21.86
C ASP A 71 16.52 6.34 -22.51
N LYS A 72 16.42 6.41 -23.84
CA LYS A 72 15.45 5.63 -24.64
C LYS A 72 15.69 4.13 -24.54
N ASP A 73 16.95 3.71 -24.37
CA ASP A 73 17.30 2.29 -24.34
C ASP A 73 16.88 1.65 -23.02
N LYS A 74 16.92 2.42 -21.93
CA LYS A 74 16.50 1.98 -20.59
C LYS A 74 15.08 2.36 -20.22
N ASN A 75 14.45 3.25 -20.99
CA ASN A 75 13.18 3.90 -20.64
C ASN A 75 13.26 4.58 -19.26
N GLU A 76 14.35 5.33 -19.03
CA GLU A 76 14.68 5.96 -17.75
C GLU A 76 14.94 7.47 -17.89
N CYS A 77 14.51 8.23 -16.90
CA CYS A 77 14.73 9.67 -16.82
C CYS A 77 15.81 10.00 -15.78
N ARG A 78 16.73 10.92 -16.10
CA ARG A 78 17.62 11.51 -15.09
C ARG A 78 16.89 12.61 -14.33
N TRP A 79 16.55 12.34 -13.08
CA TRP A 79 15.87 13.31 -12.20
C TRP A 79 16.86 14.12 -11.38
N SER A 80 16.98 15.42 -11.68
CA SER A 80 17.90 16.33 -10.99
C SER A 80 17.42 17.77 -11.13
N HIS A 81 17.71 18.61 -10.15
CA HIS A 81 17.55 20.06 -10.31
C HIS A 81 18.67 20.70 -11.13
N ASN A 82 19.79 20.00 -11.30
CA ASN A 82 21.01 20.53 -11.91
C ASN A 82 21.07 20.20 -13.41
N CYS A 83 20.11 20.72 -14.17
CA CYS A 83 20.17 20.70 -15.63
C CYS A 83 19.56 21.94 -16.25
N SER A 84 20.09 22.30 -17.41
CA SER A 84 19.58 23.40 -18.22
C SER A 84 18.19 23.08 -18.77
N VAL A 85 17.43 24.10 -19.13
CA VAL A 85 16.03 23.95 -19.57
C VAL A 85 15.95 23.14 -20.86
N GLU A 86 16.95 23.27 -21.74
CA GLU A 86 17.01 22.59 -23.03
C GLU A 86 17.20 21.08 -22.92
N LYS A 87 17.75 20.60 -21.80
CA LYS A 87 17.89 19.17 -21.54
C LYS A 87 16.63 18.54 -20.94
N ARG A 88 15.65 19.34 -20.52
CA ARG A 88 14.44 18.81 -19.88
C ARG A 88 13.54 18.16 -20.92
N ASP A 89 13.02 16.97 -20.60
CA ASP A 89 12.11 16.22 -21.48
C ASP A 89 10.68 16.26 -20.94
N PRO A 90 9.81 17.17 -21.43
CA PRO A 90 8.41 17.24 -21.02
C PRO A 90 7.55 16.08 -21.53
N GLU A 91 8.00 15.36 -22.56
CA GLU A 91 7.20 14.30 -23.18
C GLU A 91 7.35 12.99 -22.41
N ASN A 92 8.59 12.64 -22.05
CA ASN A 92 8.92 11.36 -21.43
C ASN A 92 9.14 11.50 -19.91
N CYS A 93 9.53 12.68 -19.43
CA CYS A 93 9.96 12.90 -18.05
C CYS A 93 9.14 13.97 -17.31
N ALA A 94 7.82 14.01 -17.53
CA ALA A 94 6.92 14.93 -16.82
C ALA A 94 6.48 14.35 -15.44
N PRO A 95 6.88 14.95 -14.31
CA PRO A 95 6.38 14.53 -13.00
C PRO A 95 4.96 15.04 -12.73
N VAL A 96 4.20 14.30 -11.92
CA VAL A 96 2.95 14.81 -11.35
C VAL A 96 3.28 15.66 -10.13
N LEU A 97 2.76 16.90 -10.09
CA LEU A 97 3.11 17.89 -9.06
C LEU A 97 1.95 18.22 -8.10
N SER A 98 0.71 17.89 -8.47
CA SER A 98 -0.50 18.22 -7.70
C SER A 98 -0.57 17.46 -6.38
N SER A 99 -1.00 18.14 -5.32
CA SER A 99 -1.27 17.54 -4.01
C SER A 99 -2.67 16.96 -3.90
N ASP A 100 -2.83 16.01 -3.00
CA ASP A 100 -4.09 15.35 -2.70
C ASP A 100 -4.75 16.02 -1.50
N ALA A 101 -5.25 17.23 -1.69
CA ALA A 101 -5.73 18.07 -0.59
C ALA A 101 -6.70 17.33 0.35
N LEU A 102 -6.64 17.60 1.66
CA LEU A 102 -7.57 17.02 2.66
C LEU A 102 -7.46 15.49 2.88
N THR A 103 -6.54 14.78 2.22
CA THR A 103 -6.31 13.35 2.50
C THR A 103 -5.73 13.11 3.90
N ILE A 104 -4.92 14.02 4.44
CA ILE A 104 -4.46 13.97 5.84
C ILE A 104 -5.65 14.05 6.80
N ASP A 105 -6.59 14.96 6.55
CA ASP A 105 -7.78 15.13 7.40
C ASP A 105 -8.69 13.90 7.34
N LEU A 106 -8.87 13.34 6.14
CA LEU A 106 -9.61 12.09 5.92
C LEU A 106 -8.97 10.94 6.72
N ALA A 107 -7.66 10.74 6.58
CA ALA A 107 -6.95 9.66 7.26
C ALA A 107 -7.01 9.78 8.79
N LYS A 108 -6.87 11.01 9.33
CA LYS A 108 -7.00 11.25 10.77
C LYS A 108 -8.39 10.90 11.30
N ARG A 109 -9.44 11.24 10.55
CA ARG A 109 -10.82 10.89 10.89
C ARG A 109 -11.04 9.38 10.85
N VAL A 110 -10.65 8.71 9.76
CA VAL A 110 -10.73 7.24 9.63
C VAL A 110 -9.99 6.56 10.78
N ALA A 111 -8.78 7.01 11.14
CA ALA A 111 -8.02 6.43 12.24
C ALA A 111 -8.70 6.64 13.61
N ASN A 112 -9.38 7.76 13.81
CA ASN A 112 -10.17 8.01 15.02
C ASN A 112 -11.42 7.12 15.07
N ASP A 113 -12.15 7.01 13.97
CA ASP A 113 -13.34 6.18 13.88
C ASP A 113 -12.99 4.69 14.06
N LEU A 114 -11.87 4.23 13.51
CA LEU A 114 -11.35 2.87 13.79
C LEU A 114 -11.04 2.65 15.27
N LYS A 115 -10.46 3.64 15.97
CA LYS A 115 -10.27 3.54 17.43
C LYS A 115 -11.58 3.40 18.17
N VAL A 116 -12.60 4.17 17.78
CA VAL A 116 -13.93 4.10 18.38
C VAL A 116 -14.57 2.74 18.11
N PHE A 117 -14.48 2.22 16.89
CA PHE A 117 -15.15 0.98 16.50
C PHE A 117 -14.47 -0.30 16.96
N LEU A 118 -13.14 -0.31 17.06
CA LEU A 118 -12.34 -1.50 17.32
C LEU A 118 -11.57 -1.46 18.64
N GLY A 119 -11.57 -0.32 19.34
CA GLY A 119 -10.73 -0.13 20.52
C GLY A 119 -9.23 -0.11 20.23
N LYS A 120 -8.82 -0.12 18.95
CA LYS A 120 -7.43 -0.13 18.47
C LYS A 120 -7.23 0.87 17.33
N ARG A 121 -6.02 1.39 17.15
CA ARG A 121 -5.67 2.36 16.11
C ARG A 121 -4.84 1.74 15.00
N PRO A 122 -5.07 2.13 13.73
CA PRO A 122 -4.09 1.86 12.69
C PRO A 122 -2.80 2.65 12.93
N HIS A 123 -1.69 2.16 12.40
CA HIS A 123 -0.50 2.98 12.19
C HIS A 123 -0.81 4.04 11.12
N VAL A 124 -0.38 5.28 11.31
CA VAL A 124 -0.58 6.36 10.34
C VAL A 124 0.75 7.00 9.99
N ILE A 125 1.12 7.02 8.69
CA ILE A 125 2.36 7.61 8.20
C ILE A 125 2.03 8.70 7.18
N ILE A 126 2.49 9.92 7.45
CA ILE A 126 2.14 11.13 6.70
C ILE A 126 3.40 11.77 6.14
N SER A 127 3.38 12.11 4.85
CA SER A 127 4.29 13.11 4.28
C SER A 127 3.64 14.49 4.36
N HIS A 128 4.30 15.43 5.05
CA HIS A 128 3.86 16.82 5.15
C HIS A 128 4.38 17.71 4.02
N LEU A 129 5.34 17.22 3.22
CA LEU A 129 5.82 17.91 2.03
C LEU A 129 4.74 17.95 0.96
N HIS A 130 4.62 19.09 0.29
CA HIS A 130 3.84 19.19 -0.94
C HIS A 130 4.48 18.29 -2.01
N ARG A 131 3.65 17.61 -2.83
CA ARG A 131 4.13 16.67 -3.86
C ARG A 131 5.14 17.29 -4.84
N SER A 132 5.03 18.60 -5.12
CA SER A 132 6.03 19.33 -5.91
C SER A 132 7.43 19.31 -5.32
N LYS A 133 7.59 19.14 -4.01
CA LYS A 133 8.87 19.08 -3.30
C LYS A 133 9.43 17.66 -3.27
N MET A 134 8.58 16.70 -2.93
CA MET A 134 8.95 15.29 -2.87
C MET A 134 7.71 14.43 -3.12
N ASP A 135 7.84 13.43 -3.98
CA ASP A 135 6.76 12.46 -4.24
C ASP A 135 7.05 11.13 -3.52
N ALA A 136 6.46 10.95 -2.34
CA ALA A 136 6.61 9.73 -1.54
C ALA A 136 5.91 8.50 -2.16
N ASN A 137 5.34 8.61 -3.35
CA ASN A 137 4.77 7.51 -4.14
C ASN A 137 5.52 7.34 -5.48
N ARG A 138 6.85 7.57 -5.44
CA ARG A 138 7.81 7.32 -6.53
C ARG A 138 9.11 6.71 -5.99
N ALA A 139 9.91 6.13 -6.90
CA ALA A 139 11.28 5.74 -6.58
C ALA A 139 12.10 6.97 -6.19
N ILE A 140 13.10 6.80 -5.32
CA ILE A 140 13.79 7.90 -4.65
C ILE A 140 14.40 8.92 -5.63
N GLU A 141 14.86 8.46 -6.80
CA GLU A 141 15.43 9.29 -7.85
C GLU A 141 14.42 10.31 -8.36
N GLU A 142 13.25 9.84 -8.82
CA GLU A 142 12.12 10.69 -9.27
C GLU A 142 11.48 11.46 -8.12
N ALA A 143 11.43 10.85 -6.94
CA ALA A 143 10.79 11.42 -5.77
C ALA A 143 11.53 12.65 -5.26
N ALA A 144 12.86 12.60 -5.22
CA ALA A 144 13.68 13.56 -4.50
C ALA A 144 14.59 14.42 -5.37
N PHE A 145 14.74 14.13 -6.68
CA PHE A 145 15.55 14.93 -7.62
C PHE A 145 17.00 15.15 -7.12
N ASN A 146 17.54 14.13 -6.45
CA ASN A 146 18.84 14.16 -5.78
C ASN A 146 19.01 15.23 -4.67
N ASN A 147 17.94 15.89 -4.22
CA ASN A 147 18.00 16.81 -3.10
C ASN A 147 18.12 16.06 -1.76
N THR A 148 19.09 16.45 -0.92
CA THR A 148 19.41 15.79 0.35
C THR A 148 18.23 15.76 1.33
N TYR A 149 17.52 16.86 1.49
CA TYR A 149 16.38 16.95 2.43
C TYR A 149 15.17 16.17 1.92
N ALA A 150 14.91 16.19 0.61
CA ALA A 150 13.85 15.39 0.00
C ALA A 150 14.14 13.89 0.11
N LYS A 151 15.40 13.46 -0.10
CA LYS A 151 15.83 12.07 0.11
C LYS A 151 15.60 11.63 1.55
N ALA A 152 16.01 12.45 2.52
CA ALA A 152 15.81 12.14 3.93
C ALA A 152 14.31 12.01 4.29
N ALA A 153 13.45 12.89 3.78
CA ALA A 153 12.01 12.80 4.01
C ALA A 153 11.39 11.54 3.38
N TRP A 154 11.84 11.17 2.17
CA TRP A 154 11.43 9.94 1.48
C TRP A 154 11.85 8.70 2.29
N GLU A 155 13.11 8.64 2.70
CA GLU A 155 13.65 7.55 3.53
C GLU A 155 12.85 7.43 4.83
N ASP A 156 12.67 8.52 5.57
CA ASP A 156 11.89 8.52 6.82
C ASP A 156 10.46 7.98 6.59
N PHE A 157 9.81 8.36 5.48
CA PHE A 157 8.46 7.88 5.15
C PHE A 157 8.44 6.37 4.91
N HIS A 158 9.38 5.86 4.12
CA HIS A 158 9.45 4.43 3.81
C HIS A 158 9.93 3.59 5.00
N ASP A 159 10.83 4.11 5.84
CA ASP A 159 11.32 3.44 7.04
C ASP A 159 10.24 3.33 8.12
N TYR A 160 9.42 4.37 8.30
CA TYR A 160 8.27 4.28 9.21
C TYR A 160 7.22 3.28 8.75
N ILE A 161 7.01 3.12 7.44
CA ILE A 161 6.18 2.03 6.93
C ILE A 161 6.83 0.68 7.25
N GLY A 162 8.15 0.56 7.09
CA GLY A 162 8.92 -0.64 7.46
C GLY A 162 8.75 -1.01 8.95
N HIS A 163 8.89 -0.03 9.85
CA HIS A 163 8.68 -0.24 11.29
C HIS A 163 7.25 -0.65 11.62
N ALA A 164 6.25 -0.01 11.02
CA ALA A 164 4.84 -0.38 11.21
C ALA A 164 4.55 -1.81 10.71
N LYS A 165 5.14 -2.21 9.58
CA LYS A 165 5.04 -3.60 9.09
C LYS A 165 5.69 -4.58 10.07
N ALA A 166 6.84 -4.23 10.65
CA ALA A 166 7.56 -5.06 11.60
C ALA A 166 6.83 -5.23 12.95
N SER A 167 6.03 -4.24 13.36
CA SER A 167 5.22 -4.34 14.59
C SER A 167 3.94 -5.16 14.43
N ILE A 168 3.52 -5.45 13.18
CA ILE A 168 2.35 -6.30 12.94
C ILE A 168 2.76 -7.77 12.98
N HIS A 169 2.26 -8.50 13.98
CA HIS A 169 2.46 -9.94 14.08
C HIS A 169 1.45 -10.67 13.19
N GLY A 170 1.92 -11.19 12.06
CA GLY A 170 1.13 -11.98 11.12
C GLY A 170 0.56 -11.15 9.97
N ARG A 171 -0.71 -11.37 9.64
CA ARG A 171 -1.38 -10.75 8.49
C ARG A 171 -1.83 -9.34 8.82
N GLY A 172 -1.69 -8.45 7.85
CA GLY A 172 -2.17 -7.06 7.95
C GLY A 172 -2.39 -6.44 6.58
N ILE A 173 -2.88 -5.20 6.59
CA ILE A 173 -3.18 -4.48 5.36
C ILE A 173 -2.74 -3.02 5.45
N LEU A 174 -2.19 -2.52 4.35
CA LEU A 174 -1.86 -1.13 4.15
C LEU A 174 -2.88 -0.47 3.22
N PHE A 175 -3.38 0.69 3.62
CA PHE A 175 -4.18 1.57 2.76
C PHE A 175 -3.37 2.81 2.38
N ASP A 176 -3.18 2.98 1.08
CA ASP A 176 -2.47 4.12 0.48
C ASP A 176 -3.51 5.15 0.04
N PHE A 177 -3.71 6.19 0.85
CA PHE A 177 -4.78 7.18 0.66
C PHE A 177 -4.34 8.29 -0.31
N HIS A 178 -5.09 8.43 -1.39
CA HIS A 178 -4.89 9.43 -2.44
C HIS A 178 -6.17 10.20 -2.75
N GLY A 179 -6.03 11.27 -3.52
CA GLY A 179 -7.11 12.10 -4.00
C GLY A 179 -7.12 12.21 -5.52
N GLN A 180 -8.29 12.05 -6.13
CA GLN A 180 -8.46 12.15 -7.59
C GLN A 180 -9.53 13.19 -8.01
N SER A 181 -9.53 13.56 -9.30
CA SER A 181 -10.49 14.49 -9.93
C SER A 181 -11.04 14.03 -11.29
N HIS A 182 -11.04 12.73 -11.59
CA HIS A 182 -11.73 12.13 -12.73
C HIS A 182 -13.24 12.43 -12.70
N PRO A 183 -13.86 12.70 -13.86
CA PRO A 183 -15.24 13.18 -13.96
C PRO A 183 -16.28 12.15 -13.51
N GLU A 184 -15.94 10.86 -13.49
CA GLU A 184 -16.82 9.78 -13.05
C GLU A 184 -17.15 9.85 -11.55
N GLY A 185 -16.28 10.51 -10.76
CA GLY A 185 -16.47 10.67 -9.31
C GLY A 185 -16.42 9.34 -8.55
N TRP A 186 -15.68 8.36 -9.05
CA TRP A 186 -15.52 7.05 -8.43
C TRP A 186 -14.53 7.06 -7.28
N VAL A 187 -14.77 6.29 -6.22
CA VAL A 187 -13.68 5.84 -5.35
C VAL A 187 -12.93 4.75 -6.11
N GLU A 188 -11.68 4.99 -6.50
CA GLU A 188 -10.91 4.01 -7.28
C GLU A 188 -9.96 3.23 -6.36
N LEU A 189 -10.08 1.92 -6.38
CA LEU A 189 -9.32 1.00 -5.53
C LEU A 189 -8.23 0.32 -6.35
N GLY A 190 -6.97 0.66 -6.11
CA GLY A 190 -5.82 0.15 -6.84
C GLY A 190 -5.27 -1.16 -6.27
N TYR A 191 -5.34 -2.23 -7.06
CA TYR A 191 -4.82 -3.58 -6.73
C TYR A 191 -3.64 -4.05 -7.62
N LEU A 192 -3.03 -3.12 -8.35
CA LEU A 192 -1.98 -3.30 -9.38
C LEU A 192 -2.44 -3.88 -10.73
N TYR A 193 -3.75 -3.88 -11.01
CA TYR A 193 -4.29 -4.23 -12.34
C TYR A 193 -4.54 -3.01 -13.20
N ARG A 194 -4.05 -3.01 -14.43
CA ARG A 194 -4.40 -1.97 -15.41
C ARG A 194 -5.89 -2.10 -15.80
N HIS A 195 -6.44 -1.02 -16.36
CA HIS A 195 -7.84 -0.98 -16.78
C HIS A 195 -8.19 -2.09 -17.78
N ASP A 196 -7.30 -2.38 -18.74
CA ASP A 196 -7.47 -3.44 -19.74
C ASP A 196 -7.55 -4.84 -19.11
N ILE A 197 -6.74 -5.11 -18.08
CA ILE A 197 -6.79 -6.37 -17.34
C ILE A 197 -8.07 -6.51 -16.52
N LEU A 198 -8.52 -5.42 -15.86
CA LEU A 198 -9.80 -5.42 -15.13
C LEU A 198 -11.00 -5.61 -16.05
N ASP A 199 -10.98 -4.96 -17.23
CA ASP A 199 -12.02 -5.06 -18.25
C ASP A 199 -12.09 -6.47 -18.84
N ALA A 200 -10.94 -7.11 -19.08
CA ALA A 200 -10.87 -8.48 -19.58
C ALA A 200 -11.23 -9.55 -18.54
N GLY A 201 -11.19 -9.23 -17.24
CA GLY A 201 -11.45 -10.19 -16.16
C GLY A 201 -10.34 -11.22 -15.94
N ASN A 202 -9.16 -11.04 -16.53
CA ASN A 202 -8.01 -11.94 -16.39
C ASN A 202 -7.20 -11.62 -15.11
N LEU A 203 -7.80 -11.88 -13.95
CA LEU A 203 -7.24 -11.50 -12.65
C LEU A 203 -6.32 -12.60 -12.08
N ASN A 204 -5.01 -12.46 -12.25
CA ASN A 204 -4.02 -13.35 -11.66
C ASN A 204 -3.60 -12.88 -10.24
N PRO A 205 -3.90 -13.62 -9.16
CA PRO A 205 -3.57 -13.23 -7.78
C PRO A 205 -2.10 -12.85 -7.56
N ASN A 206 -1.16 -13.48 -8.26
CA ASN A 206 0.27 -13.23 -8.13
C ASN A 206 0.72 -11.85 -8.63
N SER A 207 -0.11 -11.19 -9.43
CA SER A 207 0.15 -9.83 -9.90
C SER A 207 -0.36 -8.75 -8.94
N SER A 208 -1.13 -9.12 -7.92
CA SER A 208 -1.83 -8.18 -7.04
C SER A 208 -1.05 -7.78 -5.80
N SER A 209 -1.34 -6.58 -5.29
CA SER A 209 -0.90 -6.13 -3.97
C SER A 209 -1.63 -6.81 -2.80
N ILE A 210 -2.70 -7.58 -3.07
CA ILE A 210 -3.41 -8.41 -2.09
C ILE A 210 -3.18 -9.93 -2.28
N ARG A 211 -2.02 -10.30 -2.87
CA ARG A 211 -1.65 -11.70 -3.15
C ARG A 211 -1.69 -12.57 -1.89
N SER A 212 -1.14 -12.09 -0.77
CA SER A 212 -1.15 -12.82 0.50
C SER A 212 -2.58 -13.12 0.91
N LEU A 213 -3.49 -12.14 0.93
CA LEU A 213 -4.89 -12.37 1.25
C LEU A 213 -5.55 -13.48 0.40
N ALA A 214 -5.25 -13.55 -0.90
CA ALA A 214 -5.76 -14.60 -1.79
C ALA A 214 -5.44 -16.03 -1.31
N GLN A 215 -4.31 -16.20 -0.61
CA GLN A 215 -3.88 -17.49 -0.06
C GLN A 215 -4.67 -17.89 1.18
N TYR A 216 -5.27 -16.94 1.92
CA TYR A 216 -5.97 -17.22 3.17
C TYR A 216 -7.49 -17.14 3.04
N ALA A 217 -8.01 -16.30 2.15
CA ALA A 217 -9.44 -16.06 2.00
C ALA A 217 -10.20 -17.31 1.51
N ASP A 218 -11.42 -17.54 1.98
CA ASP A 218 -12.30 -18.65 1.56
C ASP A 218 -13.09 -18.40 0.28
N VAL A 219 -12.95 -17.21 -0.28
CA VAL A 219 -13.64 -16.81 -1.51
C VAL A 219 -12.71 -16.87 -2.72
N SER A 220 -13.28 -16.77 -3.91
CA SER A 220 -12.48 -16.63 -5.13
C SER A 220 -11.70 -15.31 -5.12
N PHE A 221 -10.61 -15.26 -5.90
CA PHE A 221 -9.86 -14.02 -6.02
C PHE A 221 -10.68 -12.89 -6.66
N GLU A 222 -11.53 -13.24 -7.61
CA GLU A 222 -12.54 -12.36 -8.20
C GLU A 222 -13.45 -11.70 -7.14
N GLU A 223 -13.92 -12.50 -6.16
CA GLU A 223 -14.77 -12.02 -5.07
C GLU A 223 -14.02 -11.04 -4.16
N LEU A 224 -12.70 -11.20 -3.98
CA LEU A 224 -11.87 -10.26 -3.24
C LEU A 224 -11.68 -8.90 -3.94
N ILE A 225 -11.66 -8.90 -5.27
CA ILE A 225 -11.43 -7.69 -6.07
C ILE A 225 -12.73 -6.92 -6.31
N ARG A 226 -13.81 -7.61 -6.68
CA ARG A 226 -15.04 -6.96 -7.14
C ARG A 226 -16.34 -7.64 -6.72
N GLY A 227 -16.25 -8.60 -5.81
CA GLY A 227 -17.40 -9.29 -5.22
C GLY A 227 -18.11 -8.49 -4.13
N LYS A 228 -19.15 -9.08 -3.52
CA LYS A 228 -19.93 -8.45 -2.46
C LYS A 228 -19.10 -8.23 -1.18
N THR A 229 -18.17 -9.13 -0.92
CA THR A 229 -17.24 -9.08 0.22
C THR A 229 -15.92 -8.38 -0.11
N SER A 230 -15.71 -7.94 -1.35
CA SER A 230 -14.58 -7.07 -1.71
C SER A 230 -14.65 -5.75 -0.95
N PHE A 231 -13.51 -5.05 -0.84
CA PHE A 231 -13.49 -3.73 -0.22
C PHE A 231 -14.45 -2.76 -0.93
N GLY A 232 -14.50 -2.80 -2.26
CA GLY A 232 -15.39 -1.97 -3.06
C GLY A 232 -16.87 -2.37 -2.95
N GLY A 233 -17.16 -3.66 -2.82
CA GLY A 233 -18.51 -4.16 -2.58
C GLY A 233 -19.08 -3.71 -1.24
N ILE A 234 -18.25 -3.75 -0.19
CA ILE A 234 -18.64 -3.25 1.14
C ILE A 234 -18.85 -1.74 1.10
N LEU A 235 -17.91 -0.97 0.53
CA LEU A 235 -18.03 0.49 0.47
C LEU A 235 -19.25 0.95 -0.35
N GLN A 236 -19.61 0.17 -1.38
CA GLN A 236 -20.79 0.39 -2.20
C GLN A 236 -22.12 0.25 -1.43
N GLU A 237 -22.16 -0.48 -0.31
CA GLU A 237 -23.36 -0.53 0.56
C GLU A 237 -23.70 0.84 1.14
N PHE A 238 -22.72 1.74 1.27
CA PHE A 238 -22.90 3.14 1.66
C PHE A 238 -23.26 4.06 0.48
N SER A 239 -23.63 3.50 -0.67
CA SER A 239 -24.01 4.21 -1.90
C SER A 239 -22.88 4.97 -2.59
N TYR A 240 -21.61 4.70 -2.26
CA TYR A 240 -20.47 5.26 -2.98
C TYR A 240 -20.22 4.49 -4.29
N LYS A 241 -20.07 5.22 -5.40
CA LYS A 241 -19.61 4.64 -6.66
C LYS A 241 -18.15 4.24 -6.49
N THR A 242 -17.90 2.95 -6.33
CA THR A 242 -16.56 2.42 -6.03
C THR A 242 -16.13 1.44 -7.10
N ILE A 243 -14.88 1.50 -7.54
CA ILE A 243 -14.35 0.66 -8.62
C ILE A 243 -13.02 0.03 -8.21
N PRO A 244 -12.79 -1.27 -8.42
CA PRO A 244 -13.79 -2.27 -8.81
C PRO A 244 -14.75 -2.65 -7.66
N SER A 245 -16.00 -2.99 -8.01
CA SER A 245 -17.08 -3.45 -7.10
C SER A 245 -18.17 -4.20 -7.89
N PRO A 246 -19.17 -4.85 -7.25
CA PRO A 246 -20.22 -5.58 -7.97
C PRO A 246 -20.96 -4.76 -9.03
N ASN A 247 -21.37 -3.52 -8.71
CA ASN A 247 -22.08 -2.70 -9.71
C ASN A 247 -21.13 -1.92 -10.65
N PHE A 248 -19.84 -1.81 -10.30
CA PHE A 248 -18.82 -1.17 -11.12
C PHE A 248 -17.58 -2.07 -11.22
N PRO A 249 -17.66 -3.21 -11.94
CA PRO A 249 -16.63 -4.25 -11.89
C PRO A 249 -15.33 -3.88 -12.60
N SER A 250 -15.35 -2.89 -13.49
CA SER A 250 -14.19 -2.47 -14.28
C SER A 250 -14.38 -1.07 -14.90
N PRO A 251 -13.29 -0.41 -15.38
CA PRO A 251 -13.35 0.98 -15.86
C PRO A 251 -14.03 1.15 -17.23
N LYS A 252 -14.16 0.07 -18.01
CA LYS A 252 -14.73 0.06 -19.37
C LYS A 252 -14.04 1.08 -20.28
N GLY A 253 -12.71 1.01 -20.30
CA GLY A 253 -11.85 1.93 -21.07
C GLY A 253 -11.68 3.34 -20.50
N ARG A 254 -12.32 3.69 -19.37
CA ARG A 254 -12.14 4.98 -18.70
C ARG A 254 -10.85 5.02 -17.88
N LYS A 255 -10.45 6.23 -17.49
CA LYS A 255 -9.29 6.43 -16.61
C LYS A 255 -9.51 5.72 -15.27
N TYR A 256 -8.43 5.17 -14.74
CA TYR A 256 -8.43 4.43 -13.49
C TYR A 256 -7.02 4.34 -12.91
N TYR A 257 -6.89 4.66 -11.63
CA TYR A 257 -5.65 4.53 -10.87
C TYR A 257 -5.52 3.12 -10.30
N ARG A 258 -4.65 2.33 -10.94
CA ARG A 258 -4.40 0.92 -10.57
C ARG A 258 -3.63 0.69 -9.27
N GLY A 259 -3.14 1.72 -8.61
CA GLY A 259 -2.14 1.60 -7.54
C GLY A 259 -0.72 1.90 -8.02
N GLY A 260 0.01 2.66 -7.21
CA GLY A 260 1.30 3.26 -7.53
C GLY A 260 2.51 2.53 -6.93
N TYR A 261 3.58 3.29 -6.70
CA TYR A 261 4.85 2.80 -6.17
C TYR A 261 4.70 2.19 -4.77
N ASN A 262 3.98 2.85 -3.87
CA ASN A 262 3.79 2.41 -2.49
C ASN A 262 2.98 1.12 -2.42
N THR A 263 1.87 1.04 -3.16
CA THR A 263 1.06 -0.17 -3.25
C THR A 263 1.89 -1.35 -3.78
N ARG A 264 2.76 -1.12 -4.77
CA ARG A 264 3.68 -2.12 -5.31
C ARG A 264 4.81 -2.51 -4.34
N ARG A 265 5.43 -1.53 -3.68
CA ARG A 265 6.59 -1.72 -2.80
C ARG A 265 6.20 -2.36 -1.47
N HIS A 266 5.08 -1.94 -0.90
CA HIS A 266 4.72 -2.27 0.47
C HIS A 266 3.64 -3.33 0.60
N GLY A 267 2.85 -3.55 -0.46
CA GLY A 267 1.90 -4.66 -0.53
C GLY A 267 2.56 -6.01 -0.75
N SER A 268 1.73 -7.05 -0.80
CA SER A 268 2.22 -8.43 -0.71
C SER A 268 2.65 -9.03 -2.04
N ARG A 269 2.57 -8.28 -3.16
CA ARG A 269 2.87 -8.77 -4.53
C ARG A 269 4.16 -9.59 -4.59
N TYR A 270 5.23 -9.08 -3.98
CA TYR A 270 6.57 -9.71 -4.03
C TYR A 270 6.92 -10.52 -2.79
N GLY A 271 6.06 -10.61 -1.77
CA GLY A 271 6.40 -11.31 -0.52
C GLY A 271 5.67 -10.74 0.70
N GLY A 272 5.79 -11.46 1.82
CA GLY A 272 5.24 -11.02 3.11
C GLY A 272 3.72 -11.16 3.27
N LEU A 273 3.25 -10.81 4.46
CA LEU A 273 1.85 -10.97 4.91
C LEU A 273 1.09 -9.64 5.01
N ILE A 274 1.71 -8.54 4.54
CA ILE A 274 1.09 -7.22 4.51
C ILE A 274 0.61 -6.95 3.10
N ASP A 275 -0.71 -7.00 2.93
CA ASP A 275 -1.40 -6.67 1.68
C ASP A 275 -1.51 -5.13 1.54
N ALA A 276 -1.79 -4.62 0.33
CA ALA A 276 -2.02 -3.18 0.14
C ALA A 276 -3.13 -2.85 -0.87
N ILE A 277 -3.86 -1.76 -0.60
CA ILE A 277 -4.87 -1.18 -1.49
C ILE A 277 -4.64 0.33 -1.59
N GLN A 278 -4.51 0.86 -2.81
CA GLN A 278 -4.58 2.32 -3.03
C GLN A 278 -6.04 2.76 -3.04
N ILE A 279 -6.39 3.82 -2.32
CA ILE A 279 -7.74 4.37 -2.29
C ILE A 279 -7.70 5.79 -2.83
N GLU A 280 -8.20 5.96 -4.04
CA GLU A 280 -8.25 7.23 -4.76
C GLU A 280 -9.61 7.87 -4.56
N THR A 281 -9.65 8.87 -3.68
CA THR A 281 -10.90 9.47 -3.24
C THR A 281 -11.22 10.73 -4.05
N PRO A 282 -12.40 10.86 -4.68
CA PRO A 282 -12.79 12.07 -5.40
C PRO A 282 -12.91 13.26 -4.45
N MET A 283 -12.61 14.48 -4.94
CA MET A 283 -12.66 15.70 -4.12
C MET A 283 -14.02 15.89 -3.40
N ILE A 284 -15.12 15.54 -4.04
CA ILE A 284 -16.49 15.66 -3.48
C ILE A 284 -16.69 14.83 -2.21
N LEU A 285 -15.85 13.83 -1.93
CA LEU A 285 -15.91 13.04 -0.69
C LEU A 285 -14.90 13.49 0.38
N ARG A 286 -13.96 14.37 0.01
CA ARG A 286 -12.92 14.89 0.91
C ARG A 286 -13.18 16.31 1.41
N HIS A 287 -14.09 17.06 0.80
CA HIS A 287 -14.41 18.42 1.24
C HIS A 287 -15.19 18.47 2.57
N ARG A 288 -15.24 19.65 3.18
CA ARG A 288 -15.65 19.87 4.59
C ARG A 288 -17.02 19.29 4.94
N GLU A 289 -17.95 19.34 4.00
CA GLU A 289 -19.35 18.96 4.17
C GLU A 289 -19.55 17.43 4.15
N THR A 290 -18.70 16.69 3.44
CA THR A 290 -18.87 15.23 3.27
C THR A 290 -17.81 14.39 3.97
N ILE A 291 -16.64 14.97 4.28
CA ILE A 291 -15.48 14.24 4.80
C ILE A 291 -15.79 13.47 6.09
N SER A 292 -16.62 14.02 6.98
CA SER A 292 -16.97 13.35 8.24
C SER A 292 -17.75 12.07 7.99
N ARG A 293 -18.81 12.12 7.17
CA ARG A 293 -19.62 10.95 6.84
C ARG A 293 -18.82 9.91 6.06
N TYR A 294 -18.06 10.36 5.06
CA TYR A 294 -17.24 9.45 4.26
C TYR A 294 -16.15 8.77 5.08
N ALA A 295 -15.49 9.49 6.01
CA ALA A 295 -14.49 8.90 6.90
C ALA A 295 -15.09 7.81 7.79
N GLU A 296 -16.28 8.06 8.35
CA GLU A 296 -16.97 7.09 9.19
C GLU A 296 -17.35 5.82 8.39
N ASP A 297 -17.96 6.00 7.21
CA ASP A 297 -18.36 4.90 6.33
C ASP A 297 -17.15 4.11 5.80
N LEU A 298 -16.03 4.79 5.52
CA LEU A 298 -14.77 4.15 5.15
C LEU A 298 -14.16 3.37 6.32
N ALA A 299 -14.22 3.89 7.55
CA ALA A 299 -13.79 3.16 8.75
C ALA A 299 -14.67 1.92 9.02
N ARG A 300 -16.00 2.02 8.83
CA ARG A 300 -16.92 0.88 8.90
C ARG A 300 -16.59 -0.17 7.83
N THR A 301 -16.25 0.28 6.61
CA THR A 301 -15.80 -0.59 5.52
C THR A 301 -14.52 -1.34 5.89
N ILE A 302 -13.50 -0.63 6.40
CA ILE A 302 -12.24 -1.25 6.86
C ILE A 302 -12.53 -2.27 7.96
N LYS A 303 -13.33 -1.93 8.98
CA LYS A 303 -13.72 -2.86 10.04
C LYS A 303 -14.35 -4.14 9.47
N LYS A 304 -15.39 -4.01 8.64
CA LYS A 304 -16.09 -5.17 8.05
C LYS A 304 -15.16 -6.00 7.16
N TYR A 305 -14.27 -5.36 6.39
CA TYR A 305 -13.28 -6.05 5.57
C TYR A 305 -12.29 -6.86 6.41
N LEU A 306 -11.80 -6.31 7.53
CA LEU A 306 -10.95 -7.04 8.47
C LEU A 306 -11.66 -8.23 9.11
N GLU A 307 -12.91 -8.05 9.53
CA GLU A 307 -13.74 -9.11 10.14
C GLU A 307 -13.94 -10.29 9.18
N ILE A 308 -14.23 -10.01 7.91
CA ILE A 308 -14.45 -11.06 6.90
C ILE A 308 -13.14 -11.75 6.52
N HIS A 309 -12.06 -11.00 6.32
CA HIS A 309 -10.89 -11.51 5.60
C HIS A 309 -9.64 -11.74 6.47
N TYR A 310 -9.53 -11.10 7.64
CA TYR A 310 -8.31 -11.11 8.47
C TYR A 310 -8.51 -11.68 9.88
N ALA A 311 -9.74 -11.88 10.35
CA ALA A 311 -10.01 -12.22 11.76
C ALA A 311 -9.77 -13.70 12.14
N THR A 312 -9.84 -14.66 11.21
CA THR A 312 -10.06 -16.08 11.58
C THR A 312 -9.01 -17.07 11.08
N LYS A 313 -8.24 -16.73 10.05
CA LYS A 313 -7.33 -17.69 9.39
C LYS A 313 -5.86 -17.34 9.53
N THR A 314 -5.15 -18.22 10.23
CA THR A 314 -3.70 -18.16 10.47
C THR A 314 -2.90 -19.09 9.56
N THR A 315 -3.55 -20.07 8.91
CA THR A 315 -2.90 -21.01 7.98
C THR A 315 -3.30 -20.71 6.53
N PRO A 316 -2.35 -20.59 5.59
CA PRO A 316 -2.67 -20.41 4.18
C PRO A 316 -3.32 -21.69 3.62
N LYS A 317 -4.14 -21.54 2.57
CA LYS A 317 -4.56 -22.66 1.72
C LYS A 317 -3.30 -23.40 1.22
N PRO A 318 -3.35 -24.73 1.09
CA PRO A 318 -2.27 -25.47 0.44
C PRO A 318 -2.02 -24.84 -0.93
N MET A 319 -0.84 -24.25 -1.14
CA MET A 319 -0.46 -23.78 -2.46
C MET A 319 0.13 -24.94 -3.24
N ASP A 320 -0.26 -25.03 -4.50
CA ASP A 320 0.40 -25.94 -5.42
C ASP A 320 1.78 -25.40 -5.75
N PHE A 321 2.79 -26.21 -5.52
CA PHE A 321 4.17 -25.85 -5.78
C PHE A 321 4.88 -26.97 -6.54
N ILE A 322 5.84 -26.55 -7.34
CA ILE A 322 6.84 -27.39 -7.95
C ILE A 322 8.18 -26.94 -7.39
N THR A 323 8.93 -27.88 -6.82
CA THR A 323 10.32 -27.64 -6.48
C THR A 323 11.15 -27.82 -7.74
N VAL A 324 11.77 -26.74 -8.19
CA VAL A 324 12.68 -26.73 -9.33
C VAL A 324 14.11 -26.69 -8.79
N LYS A 325 14.94 -27.63 -9.21
CA LYS A 325 16.38 -27.61 -9.01
C LYS A 325 16.98 -26.88 -10.20
N MET A 326 17.71 -25.81 -9.91
CA MET A 326 18.50 -25.11 -10.90
C MET A 326 19.96 -25.49 -10.74
N ASP A 327 20.55 -26.05 -11.80
CA ASP A 327 21.97 -26.37 -11.90
C ASP A 327 22.61 -25.49 -12.98
N LEU A 328 23.84 -25.03 -12.72
CA LEU A 328 24.68 -24.38 -13.73
C LEU A 328 25.56 -25.45 -14.39
N ASN A 329 25.44 -25.61 -15.70
CA ASN A 329 26.32 -26.52 -16.43
C ASN A 329 27.70 -25.89 -16.69
N SER A 330 28.64 -26.68 -17.21
CA SER A 330 30.01 -26.23 -17.52
C SER A 330 30.10 -25.14 -18.60
N THR A 331 28.99 -24.79 -19.24
CA THR A 331 28.88 -23.70 -20.23
C THR A 331 28.12 -22.48 -19.70
N ASN A 332 27.87 -22.39 -18.39
CA ASN A 332 27.10 -21.32 -17.72
C ASN A 332 25.63 -21.22 -18.17
N GLU A 333 25.04 -22.30 -18.69
CA GLU A 333 23.59 -22.35 -18.91
C GLU A 333 22.89 -22.87 -17.66
N VAL A 334 21.73 -22.29 -17.35
CA VAL A 334 20.86 -22.72 -16.25
C VAL A 334 19.99 -23.89 -16.73
N ILE A 335 20.19 -25.06 -16.15
CA ILE A 335 19.32 -26.23 -16.31
C ILE A 335 18.32 -26.23 -15.15
N ALA A 336 17.03 -26.29 -15.46
CA ALA A 336 15.95 -26.29 -14.48
C ALA A 336 15.18 -27.60 -14.52
N ASP A 337 15.36 -28.45 -13.51
CA ASP A 337 14.68 -29.74 -13.38
C ASP A 337 13.59 -29.69 -12.31
N ILE A 338 12.42 -30.22 -12.64
CA ILE A 338 11.35 -30.42 -11.65
C ILE A 338 11.70 -31.62 -10.77
N VAL A 339 11.90 -31.39 -9.47
CA VAL A 339 12.31 -32.43 -8.52
C VAL A 339 11.17 -32.90 -7.63
N GLN A 340 10.17 -32.04 -7.40
CA GLN A 340 8.99 -32.39 -6.61
C GLN A 340 7.79 -31.57 -7.07
N ALA A 341 6.60 -32.16 -7.04
CA ALA A 341 5.33 -31.44 -7.20
C ALA A 341 4.41 -31.78 -6.04
N SER A 342 3.66 -30.80 -5.55
CA SER A 342 2.72 -30.99 -4.42
C SER A 342 1.49 -31.83 -4.78
N HIS A 343 1.12 -31.93 -6.07
CA HIS A 343 0.02 -32.78 -6.58
C HIS A 343 0.30 -33.36 -7.98
N SER A 344 -0.23 -34.56 -8.27
CA SER A 344 0.11 -35.42 -9.43
C SER A 344 -0.42 -34.97 -10.80
N LYS A 345 -0.83 -33.70 -10.98
CA LYS A 345 -1.49 -33.19 -12.21
C LYS A 345 -0.89 -31.90 -12.79
N ALA A 346 0.26 -31.43 -12.31
CA ALA A 346 0.88 -30.23 -12.88
C ALA A 346 1.47 -30.53 -14.28
N SER A 347 0.90 -29.96 -15.34
CA SER A 347 1.45 -30.07 -16.70
C SER A 347 2.68 -29.17 -16.87
N THR A 348 3.70 -29.68 -17.56
CA THR A 348 5.04 -29.11 -17.74
C THR A 348 5.11 -27.85 -18.63
N SER A 349 3.99 -27.20 -18.95
CA SER A 349 3.91 -26.14 -19.96
C SER A 349 4.14 -24.71 -19.44
N CYS A 350 4.45 -24.51 -18.16
CA CYS A 350 4.51 -23.17 -17.54
C CYS A 350 5.88 -22.90 -16.89
N LEU A 351 6.96 -22.90 -17.67
CA LEU A 351 8.27 -22.41 -17.22
C LEU A 351 8.82 -21.43 -18.27
N GLU A 352 8.25 -20.23 -18.33
CA GLU A 352 8.94 -19.07 -18.85
C GLU A 352 9.24 -18.11 -17.70
N SER A 353 10.46 -18.16 -17.17
CA SER A 353 11.06 -17.01 -16.53
C SER A 353 12.58 -17.11 -16.59
N SER A 354 13.18 -16.15 -17.28
CA SER A 354 14.61 -15.92 -17.39
C SER A 354 15.12 -15.31 -16.07
N ALA A 355 15.79 -16.12 -15.25
CA ALA A 355 16.62 -15.65 -14.15
C ALA A 355 18.07 -15.53 -14.65
N TYR A 356 18.55 -14.31 -14.91
CA TYR A 356 19.96 -14.08 -15.19
C TYR A 356 20.73 -14.00 -13.87
N ILE A 357 21.56 -15.01 -13.58
CA ILE A 357 22.53 -14.98 -12.49
C ILE A 357 23.93 -15.05 -13.10
N THR A 358 24.66 -13.94 -13.09
CA THR A 358 26.06 -13.88 -13.55
C THR A 358 26.99 -14.21 -12.40
N PHE A 359 27.76 -15.29 -12.51
CA PHE A 359 28.88 -15.59 -11.61
C PHE A 359 30.21 -15.36 -12.34
N LEU A 360 31.11 -14.60 -11.72
CA LEU A 360 32.51 -14.43 -12.13
C LEU A 360 33.40 -15.18 -11.13
N GLY A 361 33.81 -16.41 -11.42
CA GLY A 361 34.76 -17.18 -10.59
C GLY A 361 34.73 -18.69 -10.84
N PRO A 362 35.80 -19.43 -10.47
CA PRO A 362 36.02 -20.80 -10.94
C PRO A 362 35.01 -21.79 -10.34
N THR A 363 34.68 -22.79 -11.17
CA THR A 363 33.67 -23.85 -11.04
C THR A 363 33.39 -24.37 -9.63
N PHE A 364 32.23 -23.95 -9.08
CA PHE A 364 31.48 -24.70 -8.07
C PHE A 364 30.08 -24.98 -8.62
N THR A 365 29.58 -26.20 -8.46
CA THR A 365 28.18 -26.53 -8.76
C THR A 365 27.31 -26.02 -7.60
N LEU A 366 26.58 -24.92 -7.81
CA LEU A 366 25.59 -24.41 -6.88
C LEU A 366 24.21 -24.95 -7.31
N SER A 367 23.64 -25.89 -6.55
CA SER A 367 22.24 -26.30 -6.76
C SER A 367 21.33 -25.41 -5.92
N LEU A 368 20.45 -24.65 -6.59
CA LEU A 368 19.43 -23.83 -5.93
C LEU A 368 18.09 -24.56 -6.00
N TYR A 369 17.45 -24.77 -4.85
CA TYR A 369 16.10 -25.31 -4.77
C TYR A 369 15.11 -24.17 -4.62
N MET A 370 14.26 -23.97 -5.64
CA MET A 370 13.24 -22.93 -5.62
C MET A 370 11.85 -23.55 -5.64
N HIS A 371 10.96 -23.05 -4.80
CA HIS A 371 9.54 -23.38 -4.86
C HIS A 371 8.85 -22.45 -5.86
N VAL A 372 8.37 -23.01 -6.97
CA VAL A 372 7.60 -22.32 -8.00
C VAL A 372 6.13 -22.63 -7.76
N PHE A 373 5.33 -21.61 -7.44
CA PHE A 373 3.90 -21.79 -7.20
C PHE A 373 3.12 -21.87 -8.53
N ILE A 374 2.29 -22.92 -8.67
CA ILE A 374 1.51 -23.17 -9.88
C ILE A 374 0.27 -22.27 -9.87
N VAL A 375 0.09 -21.50 -10.95
CA VAL A 375 -1.15 -20.75 -11.20
C VAL A 375 -2.12 -21.68 -11.92
N HIS A 376 -3.21 -22.06 -11.24
CA HIS A 376 -4.36 -22.65 -11.91
C HIS A 376 -5.13 -21.53 -12.61
N SER A 377 -4.98 -21.42 -13.92
CA SER A 377 -5.96 -20.69 -14.74
C SER A 377 -7.28 -21.45 -14.66
N VAL A 378 -8.29 -20.84 -14.04
CA VAL A 378 -9.68 -21.31 -14.11
C VAL A 378 -10.37 -20.62 -15.27
#